data_AF-A0A8T5QJZ3-F1
#
_entry.id   AF-A0A8T5QJZ3-F1
#
_cell.length_a   1.000
_cell.length_b   1.000
_cell.length_c   1.000
_cell.angle_alpha   90.00
_cell.angle_beta   90.00
_cell.angle_gamma   90.00
#
_symmetry.space_group_name_H-M   'P 1'
#
loop_
_entity.id
_entity.type
_entity.pdbx_description
1 polymer ?
#
loop_
_entity_poly.entity_id
_entity_poly.type
_entity_poly.pdbx_seq_one_letter_code
_entity_poly.pdbx_strand_id
1 'polypeptide(L)'
;MASAFRGVIEFFVRLGIYDVVLPFLLVFTLVFAILEKSKVLGTEKTKDGEFTRKNLNSMIAFVVAFLVVASSRLVAVINETMANMVLLLMMSVCFLLLIGSFMKETKEGVFLQKGWQTFFTIIMFIGLLLIFFNALGWLEPAWNWLASHYDSTTVASIVLVLGMIGFVYWIVKEPKAKKAAAEEA
;
A
#
# COMPACT_ATOMS: atom_id res chain seq x y z
N MET A 1 33.79 5.46 18.34
CA MET A 1 34.25 5.99 17.04
C MET A 1 33.15 5.73 16.02
N ALA A 2 32.52 6.77 15.47
CA ALA A 2 31.59 6.56 14.36
C ALA A 2 32.38 5.90 13.22
N SER A 3 31.87 4.80 12.67
CA SER A 3 32.46 4.16 11.50
C SER A 3 32.63 5.19 10.39
N ALA A 4 33.78 5.20 9.71
CA ALA A 4 34.05 6.10 8.57
C ALA A 4 32.92 6.07 7.53
N PHE A 5 32.27 4.91 7.37
CA PHE A 5 31.11 4.74 6.50
C PHE A 5 29.88 5.55 6.94
N ARG A 6 29.57 5.58 8.24
CA ARG A 6 28.47 6.39 8.77
C ARG A 6 28.74 7.89 8.58
N GLY A 7 29.99 8.31 8.75
CA GLY A 7 30.40 9.69 8.52
C GLY A 7 30.19 10.15 7.07
N VAL A 8 30.47 9.29 6.09
CA VAL A 8 30.20 9.58 4.67
C VAL A 8 28.71 9.70 4.39
N ILE A 9 27.89 8.81 4.95
CA ILE A 9 26.42 8.87 4.78
C ILE A 9 25.85 10.15 5.40
N GLU A 10 26.25 10.49 6.63
CA GLU A 10 25.79 11.72 7.28
C GLU A 10 26.24 12.98 6.52
N PHE A 11 27.45 12.96 5.93
CA PHE A 11 27.91 14.02 5.04
C PHE A 11 27.05 14.16 3.78
N PHE A 12 26.68 13.04 3.13
CA PHE A 12 25.82 13.05 1.94
C PHE A 12 24.39 13.51 2.24
N VAL A 13 23.86 13.14 3.41
CA VAL A 13 22.57 13.65 3.89
C VAL A 13 22.65 15.17 4.11
N ARG A 14 23.71 15.67 4.76
CA ARG A 14 23.89 17.11 4.98
C ARG A 14 24.10 17.90 3.69
N LEU A 15 24.76 17.31 2.70
CA LEU A 15 24.91 17.91 1.37
C LEU A 15 23.60 17.93 0.56
N GLY A 16 22.54 17.25 1.02
CA GLY A 16 21.29 17.15 0.28
C GLY A 16 21.40 16.28 -0.98
N ILE A 17 22.36 15.36 -1.05
CA ILE A 17 22.52 14.46 -2.21
C ILE A 17 21.25 13.63 -2.42
N TYR A 18 20.64 13.16 -1.34
CA TYR A 18 19.41 12.37 -1.41
C TYR A 18 18.18 13.21 -1.81
N ASP A 19 18.14 14.47 -1.42
CA ASP A 19 16.99 15.36 -1.70
C ASP A 19 17.09 16.04 -3.07
N VAL A 20 18.28 16.10 -3.67
CA VAL A 20 18.53 16.84 -4.92
C VAL A 20 18.94 15.89 -6.04
N VAL A 21 19.96 15.06 -5.83
CA VAL A 21 20.59 14.25 -6.90
C VAL A 21 19.73 13.05 -7.27
N LEU A 22 19.14 12.36 -6.29
CA LEU A 22 18.29 11.21 -6.53
C LEU A 22 17.03 11.58 -7.35
N PRO A 23 16.26 12.61 -6.97
CA PRO A 23 15.13 13.09 -7.76
C PRO A 23 15.55 13.63 -9.14
N PHE A 24 16.69 14.31 -9.21
CA PHE A 24 17.26 14.75 -10.49
C PHE A 24 17.47 13.59 -11.45
N LEU A 25 18.16 12.54 -11.02
CA LEU A 25 18.43 11.36 -11.83
C LEU A 25 17.14 10.65 -12.23
N LEU A 26 16.18 10.54 -11.30
CA LEU A 26 14.87 9.95 -11.59
C LEU A 26 14.12 10.70 -12.70
N VAL A 27 13.99 12.03 -12.56
CA VAL A 27 13.27 12.85 -13.54
C VAL A 27 14.01 12.87 -14.88
N PHE A 28 15.34 13.04 -14.86
CA PHE A 28 16.17 13.00 -16.05
C PHE A 28 15.98 11.68 -16.81
N THR A 29 16.10 10.54 -16.13
CA THR A 29 15.99 9.23 -16.76
C THR A 29 14.58 8.95 -17.29
N LEU A 30 13.53 9.32 -16.55
CA LEU A 30 12.15 9.16 -17.01
C LEU A 30 11.86 10.01 -18.24
N VAL A 31 12.19 11.30 -18.21
CA VAL A 31 11.95 12.21 -19.34
C VAL A 31 12.78 11.77 -20.55
N PHE A 32 14.06 11.42 -20.35
CA PHE A 32 14.92 10.91 -21.41
C PHE A 32 14.35 9.65 -22.04
N ALA A 33 13.94 8.67 -21.23
CA ALA A 33 13.35 7.42 -21.71
C ALA A 33 12.03 7.63 -22.45
N ILE A 34 11.19 8.55 -21.99
CA ILE A 34 9.94 8.91 -22.67
C ILE A 34 10.24 9.56 -24.02
N LEU A 35 11.18 10.50 -24.11
CA LEU A 35 11.58 11.14 -25.36
C LEU A 35 12.24 10.16 -26.34
N GLU A 36 13.03 9.20 -25.83
CA GLU A 36 13.66 8.15 -26.64
C GLU A 36 12.63 7.15 -27.17
N LYS A 37 11.69 6.71 -26.32
CA LYS A 37 10.64 5.75 -26.73
C LYS A 37 9.60 6.38 -27.66
N SER A 38 9.25 7.65 -27.46
CA SER A 38 8.25 8.37 -28.26
C SER A 38 8.79 8.88 -29.59
N LYS A 39 10.12 9.03 -29.74
CA LYS A 39 10.77 9.62 -30.92
C LYS A 39 10.22 11.02 -31.29
N VAL A 40 9.71 11.77 -30.31
CA VAL A 40 8.99 13.04 -30.55
C VAL A 40 9.87 14.12 -31.21
N LEU A 41 11.18 14.10 -30.96
CA LEU A 41 12.13 15.03 -31.55
C LEU A 41 12.68 14.56 -32.91
N GLY A 42 12.09 13.52 -33.47
CA GLY A 42 12.47 12.92 -34.74
C GLY A 42 13.60 11.89 -34.64
N THR A 43 13.85 11.26 -35.78
CA THR A 43 14.94 10.31 -35.98
C THR A 43 15.97 10.88 -36.96
N GLU A 44 17.22 10.53 -36.75
CA GLU A 44 18.32 10.79 -37.66
C GLU A 44 18.61 9.51 -38.46
N LYS A 45 18.68 9.65 -39.78
CA LYS A 45 18.99 8.56 -40.71
C LYS A 45 20.50 8.48 -40.88
N THR A 46 21.10 7.47 -40.27
CA THR A 46 22.51 7.09 -40.52
C THR A 46 22.54 5.90 -41.48
N LYS A 47 23.71 5.64 -42.09
CA LYS A 47 23.94 4.48 -42.98
C LYS A 47 23.52 3.14 -42.35
N ASP A 48 23.51 3.06 -41.02
CA ASP A 48 23.20 1.87 -40.21
C ASP A 48 21.75 1.83 -39.66
N GLY A 49 20.88 2.77 -40.03
CA GLY A 49 19.46 2.77 -39.66
C GLY A 49 18.91 4.11 -39.13
N GLU A 50 17.66 4.09 -38.67
CA GLU A 50 16.99 5.23 -38.03
C GLU A 50 17.22 5.23 -36.51
N PHE A 51 17.97 6.21 -36.03
CA PHE A 51 18.24 6.40 -34.59
C PHE A 51 17.56 7.66 -34.07
N THR A 52 17.15 7.67 -32.81
CA THR A 52 16.64 8.88 -32.18
C THR A 52 17.76 9.88 -31.92
N ARG A 53 17.42 11.18 -31.93
CA ARG A 53 18.37 12.26 -31.61
C ARG A 53 18.72 12.29 -30.13
N LYS A 54 19.56 11.35 -29.67
CA LYS A 54 19.88 11.15 -28.25
C LYS A 54 20.47 12.41 -27.59
N ASN A 55 21.33 13.14 -28.27
CA ASN A 55 21.93 14.37 -27.74
C ASN A 55 20.86 15.42 -27.40
N LEU A 56 19.88 15.59 -28.29
CA LEU A 56 18.79 16.53 -28.11
C LEU A 56 17.85 16.06 -26.97
N ASN A 57 17.50 14.77 -26.97
CA ASN A 57 16.69 14.17 -25.89
C ASN A 57 17.37 14.36 -24.52
N SER A 58 18.68 14.13 -24.42
CA SER A 58 19.46 14.30 -23.20
C SER A 58 19.48 15.75 -22.73
N MET A 59 19.70 16.71 -23.64
CA MET A 59 19.70 18.13 -23.28
C MET A 59 18.34 18.59 -22.75
N ILE A 60 17.24 18.19 -23.39
CA ILE A 60 15.90 18.56 -22.92
C ILE A 60 15.60 17.89 -21.58
N ALA A 61 15.85 16.59 -21.45
CA ALA A 61 15.63 15.87 -20.20
C ALA A 61 16.45 16.48 -19.04
N PHE A 62 17.68 16.93 -19.31
CA PHE A 62 18.53 17.60 -18.34
C PHE A 62 17.93 18.93 -17.87
N VAL A 63 17.50 19.78 -18.80
CA VAL A 63 16.84 21.06 -18.45
C VAL A 63 15.56 20.83 -17.65
N VAL A 64 14.72 19.87 -18.06
CA VAL A 64 13.50 19.52 -17.32
C VAL A 64 13.83 19.04 -15.91
N ALA A 65 14.82 18.16 -15.75
CA ALA A 65 15.23 17.66 -14.45
C ALA A 65 15.74 18.79 -13.53
N PHE A 66 16.51 19.74 -14.03
CA PHE A 66 16.94 20.93 -13.26
C PHE A 66 15.76 21.82 -12.85
N LEU A 67 14.80 22.05 -13.75
CA LEU A 67 13.60 22.84 -13.45
C LEU A 67 12.76 22.19 -12.35
N VAL A 68 12.64 20.86 -12.36
CA VAL A 68 11.89 20.13 -11.33
C VAL A 68 12.61 20.19 -9.98
N VAL A 69 13.92 19.99 -9.96
CA VAL A 69 14.73 19.97 -8.73
C VAL A 69 14.88 21.36 -8.09
N ALA A 70 14.80 22.43 -8.89
CA ALA A 70 14.77 23.79 -8.37
C ALA A 70 13.57 24.06 -7.43
N SER A 71 12.50 23.26 -7.52
CA SER A 71 11.35 23.34 -6.63
C SER A 71 11.36 22.18 -5.63
N SER A 72 11.77 22.48 -4.40
CA SER A 72 11.74 21.52 -3.27
C SER A 72 10.35 20.93 -3.04
N ARG A 73 9.28 21.69 -3.31
CA ARG A 73 7.90 21.22 -3.21
C ARG A 73 7.55 20.19 -4.29
N LEU A 74 7.99 20.39 -5.53
CA LEU A 74 7.75 19.41 -6.59
C LEU A 74 8.51 18.11 -6.31
N VAL A 75 9.76 18.22 -5.85
CA VAL A 75 10.56 17.06 -5.45
C VAL A 75 9.88 16.26 -4.32
N ALA A 76 9.38 16.95 -3.29
CA ALA A 76 8.67 16.30 -2.19
C ALA A 76 7.43 15.53 -2.69
N VAL A 77 6.61 16.15 -3.52
CA VAL A 77 5.40 15.52 -4.09
C VAL A 77 5.77 14.31 -4.97
N ILE A 78 6.82 14.42 -5.79
CA ILE A 78 7.29 13.30 -6.62
C ILE A 78 7.76 12.15 -5.73
N ASN A 79 8.57 12.42 -4.71
CA ASN A 79 9.07 11.38 -3.80
C ASN A 79 7.92 10.68 -3.06
N GLU A 80 6.94 11.44 -2.56
CA GLU A 80 5.76 10.89 -1.89
C GLU A 80 4.92 10.04 -2.86
N THR A 81 4.65 10.54 -4.05
CA THR A 81 3.87 9.81 -5.07
C THR A 81 4.60 8.56 -5.54
N MET A 82 5.91 8.62 -5.74
CA MET A 82 6.76 7.48 -6.10
C MET A 82 6.76 6.42 -5.01
N ALA A 83 6.90 6.81 -3.74
CA ALA A 83 6.82 5.88 -2.62
C ALA A 83 5.47 5.16 -2.59
N ASN A 84 4.37 5.90 -2.78
CA ASN A 84 3.02 5.32 -2.84
C ASN A 84 2.84 4.38 -4.05
N MET A 85 3.38 4.73 -5.23
CA MET A 85 3.34 3.85 -6.41
C MET A 85 4.15 2.56 -6.21
N VAL A 86 5.33 2.65 -5.60
CA VAL A 86 6.16 1.48 -5.29
C VAL A 86 5.46 0.58 -4.27
N LEU A 87 4.83 1.18 -3.26
CA LEU A 87 4.03 0.47 -2.26
C LEU A 87 2.84 -0.24 -2.93
N LEU A 88 2.10 0.40 -3.84
CA LEU A 88 1.03 -0.25 -4.62
C LEU A 88 1.55 -1.41 -5.49
N LEU A 89 2.70 -1.24 -6.16
CA LEU A 89 3.31 -2.31 -6.93
C LEU A 89 3.68 -3.49 -6.02
N MET A 90 4.30 -3.22 -4.88
CA MET A 90 4.66 -4.23 -3.90
C MET A 90 3.41 -4.95 -3.36
N MET A 91 2.31 -4.23 -3.12
CA MET A 91 1.01 -4.82 -2.77
C MET A 91 0.56 -5.83 -3.82
N SER A 92 0.61 -5.46 -5.10
CA SER A 92 0.18 -6.34 -6.20
C SER A 92 1.05 -7.60 -6.27
N VAL A 93 2.36 -7.47 -6.06
CA VAL A 93 3.30 -8.61 -6.03
C VAL A 93 3.02 -9.50 -4.82
N CYS A 94 2.87 -8.92 -3.62
CA CYS A 94 2.54 -9.68 -2.41
C CYS A 94 1.21 -10.43 -2.55
N PHE A 95 0.21 -9.80 -3.17
CA PHE A 95 -1.07 -10.44 -3.46
C PHE A 95 -0.91 -11.63 -4.41
N LEU A 96 -0.20 -11.46 -5.52
CA LEU A 96 0.08 -12.55 -6.46
C LEU A 96 0.85 -13.70 -5.81
N LEU A 97 1.81 -13.40 -4.93
CA LEU A 97 2.56 -14.40 -4.18
C LEU A 97 1.67 -15.17 -3.20
N LEU A 98 0.78 -14.47 -2.47
CA LEU A 98 -0.17 -15.11 -1.56
C LEU A 98 -1.11 -16.05 -2.33
N ILE A 99 -1.74 -15.55 -3.39
CA ILE A 99 -2.61 -16.37 -4.25
C ILE A 99 -1.85 -17.56 -4.82
N GLY A 100 -0.68 -17.32 -5.40
CA GLY A 100 0.16 -18.38 -5.98
C GLY A 100 0.61 -19.42 -4.94
N SER A 101 0.84 -19.02 -3.70
CA SER A 101 1.19 -19.92 -2.60
C SER A 101 0.03 -20.84 -2.19
N PHE A 102 -1.21 -20.34 -2.24
CA PHE A 102 -2.40 -21.12 -1.83
C PHE A 102 -3.09 -21.84 -3.00
N MET A 103 -2.73 -21.55 -4.26
CA MET A 103 -3.32 -22.16 -5.47
C MET A 103 -2.49 -23.31 -6.07
N LYS A 104 -1.48 -23.86 -5.37
CA LYS A 104 -0.79 -25.06 -5.85
C LYS A 104 -1.75 -26.24 -6.00
N GLU A 105 -2.10 -26.56 -7.24
CA GLU A 105 -2.70 -27.84 -7.63
C GLU A 105 -1.59 -28.83 -8.00
N THR A 106 -1.19 -29.71 -7.07
CA THR A 106 -0.60 -31.02 -7.39
C THR A 106 -0.95 -32.00 -6.27
N LYS A 107 -1.07 -33.29 -6.63
CA LYS A 107 -1.77 -34.40 -5.95
C LYS A 107 -1.62 -34.59 -4.43
N GLU A 108 -0.68 -33.95 -3.73
CA GLU A 108 -0.54 -34.04 -2.27
C GLU A 108 -0.10 -32.68 -1.69
N GLY A 109 -1.03 -31.98 -1.02
CA GLY A 109 -0.81 -30.68 -0.34
C GLY A 109 -1.32 -29.49 -1.16
N VAL A 110 -2.47 -28.87 -0.90
CA VAL A 110 -3.18 -28.57 0.38
C VAL A 110 -4.68 -28.85 0.20
N PHE A 111 -5.28 -29.73 1.02
CA PHE A 111 -6.72 -30.01 0.99
C PHE A 111 -7.52 -28.92 1.71
N LEU A 112 -7.71 -27.78 1.06
CA LEU A 112 -8.81 -26.89 1.40
C LEU A 112 -9.93 -27.16 0.39
N GLN A 113 -11.08 -27.61 0.90
CA GLN A 113 -12.33 -27.67 0.13
C GLN A 113 -12.46 -26.35 -0.66
N LYS A 114 -12.81 -26.40 -1.96
CA LYS A 114 -12.81 -25.24 -2.86
C LYS A 114 -13.40 -23.96 -2.24
N GLY A 115 -14.45 -24.08 -1.41
CA GLY A 115 -15.05 -22.96 -0.68
C GLY A 115 -14.18 -22.35 0.43
N TRP A 116 -13.45 -23.18 1.20
CA TRP A 116 -12.57 -22.73 2.27
C TRP A 116 -11.30 -22.06 1.73
N GLN A 117 -10.77 -22.55 0.61
CA GLN A 117 -9.65 -21.91 -0.10
C GLN A 117 -10.04 -20.51 -0.60
N THR A 118 -11.21 -20.36 -1.23
CA THR A 118 -11.73 -19.06 -1.66
C THR A 118 -11.98 -18.12 -0.48
N PHE A 119 -12.58 -18.62 0.60
CA PHE A 119 -12.80 -17.85 1.82
C PHE A 119 -11.47 -17.33 2.42
N PHE A 120 -10.47 -18.20 2.52
CA PHE A 120 -9.15 -17.85 3.04
C PHE A 120 -8.40 -16.87 2.11
N THR A 121 -8.51 -17.02 0.80
CA THR A 121 -7.95 -16.04 -0.16
C THR A 121 -8.61 -14.67 -0.02
N ILE A 122 -9.93 -14.62 0.14
CA ILE A 122 -10.67 -13.36 0.33
C ILE A 122 -10.29 -12.70 1.66
N ILE A 123 -10.24 -13.44 2.77
CA ILE A 123 -9.88 -12.86 4.08
C ILE A 123 -8.44 -12.34 4.09
N MET A 124 -7.51 -13.05 3.45
CA MET A 124 -6.12 -12.61 3.29
C MET A 124 -5.99 -11.40 2.37
N PHE A 125 -6.79 -11.33 1.30
CA PHE A 125 -6.84 -10.16 0.42
C PHE A 125 -7.36 -8.92 1.14
N ILE A 126 -8.44 -9.08 1.91
CA ILE A 126 -8.97 -8.00 2.76
C ILE A 126 -7.93 -7.60 3.81
N GLY A 127 -7.26 -8.55 4.45
CA GLY A 127 -6.16 -8.27 5.38
C GLY A 127 -5.03 -7.48 4.74
N LEU A 128 -4.61 -7.86 3.53
CA LEU A 128 -3.58 -7.13 2.76
C LEU A 128 -4.05 -5.72 2.42
N LEU A 129 -5.28 -5.54 1.92
CA LEU A 129 -5.86 -4.23 1.63
C LEU A 129 -5.86 -3.33 2.88
N LEU A 130 -6.27 -3.87 4.04
CA LEU A 130 -6.32 -3.10 5.29
C LEU A 130 -4.93 -2.65 5.74
N ILE A 131 -3.92 -3.53 5.69
CA ILE A 131 -2.54 -3.18 6.04
C ILE A 131 -2.01 -2.07 5.12
N PHE A 132 -2.30 -2.17 3.81
CA PHE A 132 -1.83 -1.21 2.81
C PHE A 132 -2.55 0.13 2.86
N PHE A 133 -3.88 0.14 3.03
CA PHE A 133 -4.65 1.37 3.22
C PHE A 133 -4.26 2.09 4.53
N ASN A 134 -3.89 1.33 5.56
CA ASN A 134 -3.31 1.90 6.78
C ASN A 134 -1.94 2.54 6.50
N ALA A 135 -1.06 1.84 5.79
CA ALA A 135 0.28 2.33 5.46
C ALA A 135 0.26 3.59 4.57
N LEU A 136 -0.73 3.74 3.69
CA LEU A 136 -0.93 4.93 2.87
C LEU A 136 -1.49 6.14 3.64
N GLY A 137 -1.82 5.99 4.92
CA GLY A 137 -2.47 7.03 5.72
C GLY A 137 -3.90 7.37 5.26
N TRP A 138 -4.42 6.69 4.23
CA TRP A 138 -5.78 6.90 3.71
C TRP A 138 -6.86 6.47 4.70
N LEU A 139 -6.52 5.56 5.62
CA LEU A 139 -7.42 5.21 6.72
C LEU A 139 -7.44 6.26 7.82
N GLU A 140 -6.47 7.17 7.96
CA GLU A 140 -6.49 8.16 9.04
C GLU A 140 -7.67 9.14 8.92
N PRO A 141 -7.97 9.75 7.76
CA PRO A 141 -9.16 10.59 7.61
C PRO A 141 -10.46 9.83 7.84
N ALA A 142 -10.55 8.59 7.34
CA ALA A 142 -11.73 7.74 7.51
C ALA A 142 -11.90 7.30 8.97
N TRP A 143 -10.80 6.97 9.65
CA TRP A 143 -10.75 6.58 11.06
C TRP A 143 -11.00 7.78 11.96
N ASN A 144 -10.50 8.97 11.64
CA ASN A 144 -10.78 10.20 12.36
C ASN A 144 -12.22 10.66 12.14
N TRP A 145 -12.78 10.49 10.93
CA TRP A 145 -14.21 10.73 10.65
C TRP A 145 -15.09 9.74 11.42
N LEU A 146 -14.73 8.46 11.42
CA LEU A 146 -15.41 7.41 12.18
C LEU A 146 -15.29 7.71 13.68
N ALA A 147 -14.09 7.91 14.21
CA ALA A 147 -13.84 8.22 15.61
C ALA A 147 -14.56 9.51 16.04
N SER A 148 -14.52 10.59 15.26
CA SER A 148 -15.25 11.84 15.60
C SER A 148 -16.78 11.70 15.56
N HIS A 149 -17.34 10.77 14.77
CA HIS A 149 -18.78 10.45 14.78
C HIS A 149 -19.17 9.37 15.80
N TYR A 150 -18.22 8.51 16.20
CA TYR A 150 -18.40 7.48 17.22
C TYR A 150 -18.03 7.98 18.63
N ASP A 151 -17.35 9.12 18.75
CA ASP A 151 -17.05 9.83 20.00
C ASP A 151 -18.20 10.75 20.43
N SER A 152 -19.41 10.25 20.25
CA SER A 152 -20.53 10.75 21.03
C SER A 152 -20.80 9.66 22.04
N THR A 153 -20.63 10.00 23.31
CA THR A 153 -21.10 9.28 24.49
C THR A 153 -22.43 8.56 24.26
N THR A 154 -23.27 9.06 23.35
CA THR A 154 -24.45 8.46 22.70
C THR A 154 -24.25 7.04 22.12
N VAL A 155 -23.26 6.75 21.28
CA VAL A 155 -23.09 5.39 20.69
C VAL A 155 -22.64 4.41 21.78
N ALA A 156 -21.71 4.83 22.64
CA ALA A 156 -21.27 4.05 23.79
C ALA A 156 -22.42 3.79 24.78
N SER A 157 -23.29 4.76 25.04
CA SER A 157 -24.46 4.59 25.92
C SER A 157 -25.56 3.75 25.26
N ILE A 158 -25.79 3.84 23.95
CA ILE A 158 -26.71 2.93 23.23
C ILE A 158 -26.20 1.49 23.27
N VAL A 159 -24.91 1.26 23.02
CA VAL A 159 -24.29 -0.08 23.11
C VAL A 159 -24.35 -0.62 24.55
N LEU A 160 -24.12 0.23 25.56
CA LEU A 160 -24.23 -0.16 26.96
C LEU A 160 -25.68 -0.51 27.33
N VAL A 161 -26.66 0.27 26.89
CA VAL A 161 -28.10 0.00 27.12
C VAL A 161 -28.53 -1.29 26.41
N LEU A 162 -28.13 -1.50 25.15
CA LEU A 162 -28.42 -2.74 24.42
C LEU A 162 -27.74 -3.96 25.04
N GLY A 163 -26.49 -3.81 25.50
CA GLY A 163 -25.78 -4.82 26.25
C GLY A 163 -26.48 -5.17 27.56
N MET A 164 -26.99 -4.17 28.28
CA MET A 164 -27.72 -4.36 29.53
C MET A 164 -29.08 -5.05 29.30
N ILE A 165 -29.82 -4.66 28.25
CA ILE A 165 -31.06 -5.34 27.85
C ILE A 165 -30.77 -6.80 27.46
N GLY A 166 -29.70 -7.04 26.70
CA GLY A 166 -29.27 -8.39 26.34
C GLY A 166 -28.89 -9.23 27.57
N PHE A 167 -28.22 -8.63 28.55
CA PHE A 167 -27.82 -9.29 29.78
C PHE A 167 -29.03 -9.61 30.68
N VAL A 168 -29.98 -8.67 30.81
CA VAL A 168 -31.25 -8.89 31.50
C VAL A 168 -32.05 -9.99 30.79
N TYR A 169 -32.13 -9.97 29.46
CA TYR A 169 -32.80 -11.02 28.70
C TYR A 169 -32.12 -12.39 28.89
N TRP A 170 -30.79 -12.44 28.95
CA TRP A 170 -30.05 -13.67 29.18
C TRP A 170 -30.24 -14.22 30.60
N ILE A 171 -30.34 -13.35 31.61
CA ILE A 171 -30.64 -13.72 33.01
C ILE A 171 -32.09 -14.15 33.18
N VAL A 172 -33.05 -13.43 32.59
CA VAL A 172 -34.49 -13.73 32.68
C VAL A 172 -34.87 -14.97 31.88
N LYS A 173 -34.03 -15.38 30.92
CA LYS A 173 -34.19 -16.65 30.22
C LYS A 173 -33.86 -17.81 31.17
N GLU A 174 -34.83 -18.18 31.99
CA GLU A 174 -34.75 -19.35 32.86
C GLU A 174 -34.39 -20.59 32.03
N PRO A 175 -33.46 -21.45 32.50
CA PRO A 175 -33.27 -22.75 31.92
C PRO A 175 -34.58 -23.52 32.14
N LYS A 176 -35.26 -23.88 31.04
CA LYS A 176 -36.44 -24.74 31.08
C LYS A 176 -36.17 -25.90 32.03
N ALA A 177 -36.87 -25.90 33.16
CA ALA A 177 -36.78 -26.94 34.17
C ALA A 177 -36.95 -28.28 33.45
N LYS A 178 -35.89 -29.08 33.49
CA LYS A 178 -35.86 -30.48 33.09
C LYS A 178 -36.91 -31.15 33.97
N LYS A 179 -38.11 -31.43 33.43
CA LYS A 179 -39.10 -32.29 34.08
C LYS A 179 -38.39 -33.59 34.45
N ALA A 180 -38.13 -33.73 35.74
CA ALA A 180 -37.60 -34.94 36.34
C ALA A 180 -38.61 -36.07 36.08
N ALA A 181 -38.06 -37.23 35.73
CA ALA A 181 -38.77 -38.50 35.81
C ALA A 181 -39.11 -38.81 37.28
N ALA A 182 -40.15 -39.63 37.44
CA ALA A 182 -40.56 -40.34 38.65
C ALA A 182 -41.26 -39.53 39.76
N GLU A 183 -42.58 -39.61 39.76
CA GLU A 183 -43.33 -39.80 40.99
C GLU A 183 -44.07 -41.14 40.83
N GLU A 184 -43.69 -42.09 41.69
CA GLU A 184 -44.19 -43.47 41.75
C GLU A 184 -45.60 -43.48 42.37
N ALA A 185 -46.57 -44.09 41.67
CA ALA A 185 -47.73 -44.80 42.21
C ALA A 185 -48.30 -45.73 41.13
#